data_AF-A0A0D8X8D0-F1
#
_entry.id   AF-A0A0D8X8D0-F1
#
_cell.length_a   1.000
_cell.length_b   1.000
_cell.length_c   1.000
_cell.angle_alpha   90.00
_cell.angle_beta   90.00
_cell.angle_gamma   90.00
#
_symmetry.space_group_name_H-M   'P 1'
#
loop_
_entity.id
_entity.type
_entity.pdbx_description
1 polymer ?
#
loop_
_entity_poly.entity_id
_entity_poly.type
_entity_poly.pdbx_seq_one_letter_code
_entity_poly.pdbx_strand_id
1 'polypeptide(L)'
;MNLPHETRRAVKIDKWNIPAHTGIIAQISNVLYDSQVFPSPLTFDPCRFIDGDGKMKKIEELVPFSIGKRQCLGEGLARMELFLFISNLLNQFEV
;
A
#
# COMPACT_ATOMS: atom_id res chain seq x y z
N MET A 1 1.13 -5.03 8.36
CA MET A 1 2.20 -5.96 8.77
C MET A 1 3.06 -6.24 7.55
N ASN A 2 4.36 -5.93 7.61
CA ASN A 2 5.27 -6.27 6.51
C ASN A 2 5.66 -7.75 6.64
N LEU A 3 5.57 -8.50 5.55
CA LEU A 3 6.01 -9.88 5.52
C LEU A 3 7.51 -9.94 5.20
N PRO A 4 8.31 -10.74 5.92
CA PRO A 4 9.71 -10.93 5.59
C PRO A 4 9.89 -11.59 4.21
N HIS A 5 10.89 -11.13 3.48
CA HIS A 5 11.38 -11.71 2.24
C HIS A 5 12.82 -12.18 2.43
N GLU A 6 13.32 -12.98 1.49
CA GLU A 6 14.73 -13.37 1.42
C GLU A 6 15.22 -13.27 -0.02
N THR A 7 16.42 -12.73 -0.22
CA THR A 7 17.08 -12.71 -1.52
C THR A 7 17.48 -14.12 -1.95
N ARG A 8 17.12 -14.56 -3.16
CA ARG A 8 17.51 -15.88 -3.68
C ARG A 8 18.94 -15.95 -4.25
N ARG A 9 19.53 -14.79 -4.54
CA ARG A 9 20.87 -14.61 -5.09
C ARG A 9 21.39 -13.24 -4.67
N ALA A 10 22.68 -12.98 -4.85
CA ALA A 10 23.21 -11.64 -4.67
C ALA A 10 22.48 -10.66 -5.60
N VAL A 11 22.02 -9.53 -5.04
CA VAL A 11 21.29 -8.48 -5.76
C VAL A 11 21.86 -7.12 -5.41
N LYS A 12 21.81 -6.19 -6.37
CA LYS A 12 22.13 -4.79 -6.12
C LYS A 12 20.82 -4.02 -5.93
N ILE A 13 20.66 -3.36 -4.79
CA ILE A 13 19.54 -2.45 -4.52
C ILE A 13 20.13 -1.06 -4.31
N ASP A 14 19.80 -0.14 -5.22
CA ASP A 14 20.42 1.18 -5.29
C ASP A 14 21.96 1.08 -5.30
N LYS A 15 22.65 1.69 -4.32
CA LYS A 15 24.11 1.61 -4.17
C LYS A 15 24.61 0.38 -3.39
N TRP A 16 23.71 -0.43 -2.86
CA TRP A 16 24.05 -1.54 -1.94
C TRP A 16 24.10 -2.88 -2.66
N ASN A 17 25.16 -3.65 -2.38
CA ASN A 17 25.25 -5.05 -2.78
C ASN A 17 24.76 -5.93 -1.63
N ILE A 18 23.66 -6.64 -1.85
CA ILE A 18 23.03 -7.50 -0.84
C ILE A 18 23.36 -8.96 -1.20
N PRO A 19 24.02 -9.72 -0.31
CA PRO A 19 24.32 -11.13 -0.55
C PRO A 19 23.06 -11.98 -0.72
N ALA A 20 23.21 -13.17 -1.33
CA ALA A 20 22.16 -14.18 -1.32
C ALA A 20 21.78 -14.57 0.12
N HIS A 21 20.56 -15.06 0.31
CA HIS A 21 20.02 -15.48 1.60
C HIS A 21 19.94 -14.39 2.68
N THR A 22 19.92 -13.11 2.26
CA THR A 22 19.68 -11.99 3.17
C THR A 22 18.18 -11.79 3.39
N GLY A 23 17.76 -11.77 4.66
CA GLY A 23 16.40 -11.38 5.05
C GLY A 23 16.14 -9.90 4.80
N ILE A 24 14.98 -9.58 4.22
CA ILE A 24 14.55 -8.21 3.88
C ILE A 24 13.15 -7.98 4.42
N ILE A 25 12.92 -6.85 5.10
CA ILE A 25 11.59 -6.38 5.46
C ILE A 25 11.34 -5.08 4.70
N ALA A 26 10.44 -5.13 3.72
CA ALA A 26 10.01 -3.93 3.01
C ALA A 26 9.18 -3.05 3.94
N GLN A 27 9.63 -1.83 4.23
CA GLN A 27 8.91 -0.90 5.13
C GLN A 27 7.80 -0.16 4.37
N ILE A 28 6.67 -0.85 4.11
CA ILE A 28 5.53 -0.27 3.37
C ILE A 28 5.03 1.03 4.01
N SER A 29 5.07 1.11 5.35
CA SER A 29 4.71 2.32 6.10
C SER A 29 5.52 3.54 5.68
N ASN A 30 6.80 3.38 5.32
CA ASN A 30 7.62 4.52 4.91
C ASN A 30 7.13 5.11 3.57
N VAL A 31 6.58 4.27 2.69
CA VAL A 31 5.97 4.72 1.43
C VAL A 31 4.62 5.39 1.70
N LEU A 32 3.78 4.75 2.51
CA LEU A 32 2.43 5.26 2.80
C LEU A 32 2.42 6.52 3.67
N TYR A 33 3.50 6.80 4.40
CA TYR A 33 3.69 8.02 5.18
C TYR A 33 4.70 8.99 4.56
N ASP A 34 5.11 8.79 3.31
CA ASP A 34 5.96 9.76 2.61
C ASP A 34 5.18 11.06 2.38
N SER A 35 5.64 12.16 2.99
CA SER A 35 4.98 13.46 2.89
C SER A 35 5.10 14.11 1.50
N GLN A 36 6.03 13.65 0.65
CA GLN A 36 6.13 14.08 -0.74
C GLN A 36 5.02 13.47 -1.62
N VAL A 37 4.58 12.26 -1.28
CA VAL A 37 3.52 11.54 -1.99
C VAL A 37 2.15 11.82 -1.35
N PHE A 38 2.10 11.80 -0.02
CA PHE A 38 0.90 11.97 0.79
C PHE A 38 1.08 13.17 1.75
N PRO A 39 0.76 14.42 1.34
CA PRO A 39 0.98 15.63 2.16
C PRO A 39 0.21 15.61 3.49
N SER A 40 0.80 15.87 4.65
CA SER A 40 0.15 15.65 5.98
C SER A 40 -0.21 14.17 6.26
N PRO A 41 0.73 13.22 6.12
CA PRO A 41 0.45 11.78 6.03
C PRO A 41 -0.20 11.15 7.29
N LEU A 42 -0.17 11.85 8.43
CA LEU A 42 -0.79 11.42 9.68
C LEU A 42 -2.24 11.90 9.83
N THR A 43 -2.72 12.74 8.93
CA THR A 43 -4.11 13.23 8.92
C THR A 43 -4.95 12.35 8.01
N PHE A 44 -6.07 11.84 8.55
CA PHE A 44 -7.09 11.18 7.74
C PHE A 44 -7.74 12.21 6.82
N ASP A 45 -7.38 12.18 5.54
CA ASP A 45 -7.89 13.08 4.51
C ASP A 45 -8.21 12.28 3.23
N PRO A 46 -9.50 12.00 2.97
CA PRO A 46 -9.94 11.31 1.75
C PRO A 46 -9.62 12.06 0.46
N CYS A 47 -9.46 13.40 0.50
CA CYS A 47 -9.26 14.22 -0.69
C CYS A 47 -7.95 13.90 -1.41
N ARG A 48 -6.99 13.25 -0.74
CA ARG A 48 -5.75 12.74 -1.35
C ARG A 48 -5.99 11.85 -2.56
N PHE A 49 -7.12 11.14 -2.56
CA PHE A 49 -7.47 10.14 -3.56
C PHE A 49 -8.47 10.67 -4.59
N ILE A 50 -8.77 11.97 -4.58
CA ILE A 50 -9.76 12.62 -5.44
C ILE A 50 -9.07 13.76 -6.19
N ASP A 51 -9.28 13.87 -7.50
CA ASP A 51 -8.76 14.97 -8.32
C ASP A 51 -9.67 16.20 -8.31
N GLY A 52 -9.25 17.27 -9.01
CA GLY A 52 -10.00 18.53 -9.08
C GLY A 52 -11.38 18.43 -9.73
N ASP A 53 -11.64 17.37 -10.50
CA ASP A 53 -12.93 17.10 -11.14
C ASP A 53 -13.80 16.14 -10.30
N GLY A 54 -13.36 15.76 -9.10
CA GLY A 54 -14.07 14.84 -8.22
C GLY A 54 -13.92 13.36 -8.60
N LYS A 55 -12.97 13.01 -9.47
CA LYS A 55 -12.72 11.63 -9.88
C LYS A 55 -11.65 10.98 -9.00
N MET A 56 -11.68 9.65 -8.93
CA MET A 56 -10.66 8.88 -8.22
C MET A 56 -9.29 9.06 -8.88
N LYS A 57 -8.33 9.56 -8.12
CA LYS A 57 -6.93 9.68 -8.50
C LYS A 57 -6.20 8.37 -8.21
N LYS A 58 -5.53 7.82 -9.22
CA LYS A 58 -4.59 6.71 -9.04
C LYS A 58 -3.25 7.23 -8.52
N ILE A 59 -2.72 6.58 -7.48
CA ILE A 59 -1.41 6.87 -6.89
C ILE A 59 -0.60 5.58 -6.95
N GLU A 60 0.56 5.59 -7.61
CA GLU A 60 1.34 4.36 -7.84
C GLU A 60 1.98 3.84 -6.56
N GLU A 61 2.30 4.74 -5.65
CA GLU A 61 2.90 4.49 -4.34
C GLU A 61 1.90 3.97 -3.30
N LEU A 62 0.60 3.94 -3.62
CA LEU A 62 -0.41 3.32 -2.78
C LEU A 62 -0.30 1.79 -2.88
N VAL A 63 0.62 1.20 -2.10
CA VAL A 63 0.95 -0.24 -2.11
C VAL A 63 0.64 -0.96 -0.78
N PRO A 64 -0.58 -0.83 -0.21
CA PRO A 64 -0.92 -1.46 1.07
C PRO A 64 -0.85 -3.00 1.03
N PHE A 65 -0.87 -3.58 -0.17
CA PHE A 65 -0.81 -5.02 -0.42
C PHE A 65 0.56 -5.50 -0.95
N SER A 66 1.61 -4.70 -0.75
CA SER A 66 2.94 -4.89 -1.34
C SER A 66 2.92 -4.79 -2.88
N ILE A 67 4.02 -5.17 -3.54
CA ILE A 67 4.17 -5.17 -4.99
C ILE A 67 5.02 -6.37 -5.46
N GLY A 68 4.84 -6.76 -6.72
CA GLY A 68 5.66 -7.76 -7.39
C GLY A 68 5.18 -9.19 -7.19
N LYS A 69 6.08 -10.18 -7.33
CA LYS A 69 5.72 -11.62 -7.38
C LYS A 69 5.06 -12.18 -6.12
N ARG A 70 5.13 -11.45 -4.99
CA ARG A 70 4.53 -11.81 -3.70
C ARG A 70 3.55 -10.74 -3.20
N GLN A 71 3.05 -9.89 -4.09
CA GLN A 71 1.90 -9.04 -3.80
C GLN A 71 0.73 -9.90 -3.28
N CYS A 72 -0.07 -9.32 -2.38
CA CYS A 72 -1.15 -10.05 -1.72
C CYS A 72 -2.06 -10.73 -2.77
N LEU A 73 -2.10 -12.06 -2.76
CA LEU A 73 -2.98 -12.83 -3.63
C LEU A 73 -4.46 -12.47 -3.41
N GLY A 74 -4.80 -12.08 -2.18
CA GLY A 74 -6.15 -11.69 -1.77
C GLY A 74 -6.49 -10.23 -2.01
N GLU A 75 -5.64 -9.41 -2.65
CA GLU A 75 -5.93 -7.97 -2.81
C GLU A 75 -7.28 -7.71 -3.50
N GLY A 76 -7.61 -8.46 -4.56
CA GLY A 76 -8.88 -8.30 -5.25
C GLY A 76 -10.09 -8.58 -4.34
N LEU A 77 -10.00 -9.66 -3.55
CA LEU A 77 -11.03 -10.02 -2.57
C LEU A 77 -11.14 -8.95 -1.48
N ALA A 78 -10.02 -8.54 -0.89
CA ALA A 78 -10.00 -7.53 0.18
C ALA A 78 -10.57 -6.19 -0.29
N ARG A 79 -10.29 -5.75 -1.52
CA ARG A 79 -10.88 -4.51 -2.08
C ARG A 79 -12.39 -4.62 -2.24
N MET A 80 -12.89 -5.77 -2.72
CA MET A 80 -14.31 -6.02 -2.85
C MET A 80 -14.99 -6.04 -1.47
N GLU A 81 -14.40 -6.76 -0.51
CA GLU A 81 -14.91 -6.82 0.87
C GLU A 81 -14.95 -5.44 1.53
N LEU A 82 -13.87 -4.66 1.45
CA LEU A 82 -13.82 -3.29 2.00
C LEU A 82 -14.93 -2.42 1.41
N PHE A 83 -15.11 -2.46 0.10
CA PHE A 83 -16.15 -1.67 -0.56
C PHE A 83 -17.55 -2.10 -0.10
N LEU A 84 -17.85 -3.41 -0.15
CA LEU A 84 -19.17 -3.93 0.18
C LEU A 84 -19.50 -3.72 1.67
N PHE A 85 -18.58 -4.05 2.59
CA PHE A 85 -18.86 -3.91 4.01
C PHE A 85 -19.02 -2.45 4.42
N ILE A 86 -18.13 -1.56 3.99
CA ILE A 86 -18.21 -0.14 4.39
C ILE A 86 -19.47 0.51 3.80
N SER A 87 -19.76 0.28 2.51
CA SER A 87 -20.95 0.87 1.88
C SER A 87 -22.25 0.37 2.49
N ASN A 88 -22.36 -0.93 2.77
CA ASN A 88 -23.56 -1.48 3.42
C ASN A 88 -23.69 -1.02 4.87
N LEU A 89 -22.58 -0.93 5.62
CA LEU A 89 -22.61 -0.43 6.99
C LEU A 89 -23.16 1.00 7.05
N LEU A 90 -22.63 1.90 6.21
CA LEU A 90 -23.06 3.30 6.14
C LEU A 90 -24.46 3.47 5.52
N ASN A 91 -24.91 2.51 4.71
CA ASN A 91 -26.26 2.54 4.13
C ASN A 91 -27.34 2.13 5.14
N GLN A 92 -27.02 1.20 6.04
CA GLN A 92 -28.00 0.60 6.96
C GLN A 92 -28.00 1.24 8.35
N PHE A 93 -26.90 1.87 8.75
CA PHE A 93 -26.72 2.42 10.09
C PHE A 93 -26.24 3.86 10.05
N GLU A 94 -26.74 4.67 10.98
CA GLU A 94 -26.13 5.95 11.33
C GLU A 94 -25.03 5.66 12.38
N VAL A 95 -23.81 6.10 12.09
CA VAL A 95 -22.60 5.79 12.85
C VAL A 95 -21.95 7.08 13.33
#